data_AF-A0A2M7A2L0-F1
#
_entry.id   AF-A0A2M7A2L0-F1
#
_cell.length_a   1.000
_cell.length_b   1.000
_cell.length_c   1.000
_cell.angle_alpha   90.00
_cell.angle_beta   90.00
_cell.angle_gamma   90.00
#
_symmetry.space_group_name_H-M   'P 1'
#
loop_
_entity.id
_entity.type
_entity.pdbx_description
1 polymer ?
#
loop_
_entity_poly.entity_id
_entity_poly.type
_entity_poly.pdbx_seq_one_letter_code
_entity_poly.pdbx_strand_id
1 'polypeptide(L)'
;MTVWQRQMLFLKDADPKGPNYFVLRDGFEGTPTEPTQLNLWFLAKSMQRESNLFHYDGQCLVDMDVFVNTSTTFEPNTDKYGPTQEPYRRLMGFDPQFHPDGKLQETQLLLRIQQPPGRGYMVVLYPRLKEGEPPATFARLSENVVKVETPVSTDYAFLSPSRFSFNDEKVEFDGMAASVRYCRSGKVSVSNAEGRARFVVAGTLIEGSGGFVVTLDRGKVSKQTYGEGATVKVEE
;
A
#
# COMPACT_ATOMS: atom_id res chain seq x y z
N MET A 1 28.06 -6.81 3.15
CA MET A 1 27.25 -6.81 1.92
C MET A 1 25.87 -6.29 2.27
N THR A 2 25.32 -5.37 1.48
CA THR A 2 23.93 -4.90 1.63
C THR A 2 23.00 -5.87 0.93
N VAL A 3 21.95 -6.31 1.62
CA VAL A 3 20.87 -7.11 1.02
C VAL A 3 19.62 -6.23 0.99
N TRP A 4 19.03 -6.05 -0.19
CA TRP A 4 17.77 -5.34 -0.36
C TRP A 4 16.63 -6.33 -0.55
N GLN A 5 15.55 -6.13 0.19
CA GLN A 5 14.32 -6.90 0.06
C GLN A 5 13.14 -5.94 -0.12
N ARG A 6 12.29 -6.24 -1.10
CA ARG A 6 11.00 -5.57 -1.30
C ARG A 6 9.87 -6.53 -0.98
N GLN A 7 8.94 -6.09 -0.14
CA GLN A 7 7.67 -6.76 0.10
C GLN A 7 6.53 -5.87 -0.39
N MET A 8 5.48 -6.48 -0.90
CA MET A 8 4.31 -5.78 -1.41
C MET A 8 3.04 -6.54 -1.01
N LEU A 9 2.06 -5.81 -0.49
CA LEU A 9 0.68 -6.28 -0.34
C LEU A 9 -0.19 -5.54 -1.35
N PHE A 10 -1.07 -6.27 -2.03
CA PHE A 10 -2.14 -5.70 -2.84
C PHE A 10 -3.46 -5.91 -2.14
N LEU A 11 -4.02 -4.85 -1.55
CA LEU A 11 -5.31 -4.91 -0.87
C LEU A 11 -6.39 -4.53 -1.87
N LYS A 12 -7.29 -5.48 -2.13
CA LYS A 12 -8.34 -5.36 -3.14
C LYS A 12 -9.71 -5.38 -2.53
N ASP A 13 -10.60 -4.52 -3.00
CA ASP A 13 -12.02 -4.70 -2.77
C ASP A 13 -12.58 -5.78 -3.71
N ALA A 14 -13.71 -6.38 -3.34
CA ALA A 14 -14.44 -7.28 -4.23
C ALA A 14 -15.08 -6.51 -5.39
N ASP A 15 -15.51 -5.26 -5.14
CA ASP A 15 -15.88 -4.32 -6.18
C ASP A 15 -14.60 -3.77 -6.85
N PRO A 16 -14.41 -3.98 -8.16
CA PRO A 16 -13.28 -3.40 -8.88
C PRO A 16 -13.25 -1.86 -8.86
N LYS A 17 -14.38 -1.21 -8.53
CA LYS A 17 -14.47 0.25 -8.32
C LYS A 17 -14.26 0.68 -6.86
N GLY A 18 -14.16 -0.27 -5.94
CA GLY A 18 -13.85 0.01 -4.53
C GLY A 18 -12.36 0.27 -4.30
N PRO A 19 -11.94 0.42 -3.03
CA PRO A 19 -10.54 0.65 -2.68
C PRO A 19 -9.62 -0.49 -3.10
N ASN A 20 -8.69 -0.19 -4.01
CA ASN A 20 -7.68 -1.12 -4.51
C ASN A 20 -6.31 -0.43 -4.48
N TYR A 21 -5.40 -0.86 -3.61
CA TYR A 21 -4.15 -0.14 -3.37
C TYR A 21 -3.01 -1.06 -2.96
N PHE A 22 -1.79 -0.58 -3.14
CA PHE A 22 -0.59 -1.30 -2.72
C PHE A 22 -0.03 -0.74 -1.43
N VAL A 23 0.54 -1.61 -0.60
CA VAL A 23 1.46 -1.24 0.47
C VAL A 23 2.80 -1.86 0.13
N LEU A 24 3.83 -1.03 0.04
CA LEU A 24 5.19 -1.44 -0.34
C LEU A 24 6.12 -1.21 0.84
N ARG A 25 6.99 -2.18 1.11
CA ARG A 25 8.08 -2.08 2.08
C ARG A 25 9.39 -2.45 1.38
N ASP A 26 10.33 -1.52 1.37
CA ASP A 26 11.74 -1.80 1.10
C ASP A 26 12.48 -1.90 2.44
N GLY A 27 13.19 -3.01 2.65
CA GLY A 27 14.07 -3.26 3.78
C GLY A 27 15.50 -3.49 3.33
N PHE A 28 16.47 -3.15 4.19
CA PHE A 28 17.89 -3.33 3.93
C PHE A 28 18.54 -4.07 5.11
N GLU A 29 19.13 -5.23 4.83
CA GLU A 29 19.82 -6.07 5.82
C GLU A 29 21.34 -6.12 5.55
N GLY A 30 22.07 -6.76 6.47
CA GLY A 30 23.53 -6.88 6.43
C GLY A 30 24.24 -5.67 7.03
N THR A 31 25.20 -5.09 6.30
CA THR A 31 25.95 -3.90 6.74
C THR A 31 25.90 -2.82 5.67
N PRO A 32 24.77 -2.10 5.55
CA PRO A 32 24.63 -1.03 4.57
C PRO A 32 25.52 0.16 4.96
N THR A 33 26.35 0.63 4.03
CA THR A 33 27.23 1.80 4.23
C THR A 33 26.79 3.03 3.46
N GLU A 34 25.99 2.84 2.40
CA GLU A 34 25.55 3.92 1.52
C GLU A 34 24.09 4.30 1.77
N PRO A 35 23.74 5.59 1.66
CA PRO A 35 22.34 6.01 1.68
C PRO A 35 21.59 5.42 0.48
N THR A 36 20.29 5.21 0.64
CA THR A 36 19.43 4.70 -0.43
C THR A 36 18.42 5.75 -0.85
N GLN A 37 17.74 5.51 -1.98
CA GLN A 37 16.66 6.37 -2.46
C GLN A 37 15.50 5.53 -2.98
N LEU A 38 14.28 5.90 -2.60
CA LEU A 38 13.04 5.45 -3.25
C LEU A 38 12.59 6.52 -4.24
N ASN A 39 12.48 6.15 -5.52
CA ASN A 39 12.01 7.01 -6.60
C ASN A 39 10.64 6.52 -7.09
N LEU A 40 9.63 7.39 -7.02
CA LEU A 40 8.29 7.13 -7.53
C LEU A 40 7.94 8.19 -8.59
N TRP A 41 7.55 7.74 -9.78
CA TRP A 41 7.15 8.60 -10.88
C TRP A 41 5.68 8.37 -11.23
N PHE A 42 4.91 9.45 -11.30
CA PHE A 42 3.48 9.38 -11.60
C PHE A 42 3.10 10.30 -12.75
N LEU A 43 2.26 9.79 -13.64
CA LEU A 43 1.66 10.55 -14.74
C LEU A 43 0.65 11.57 -14.19
N ALA A 44 1.12 12.77 -13.89
CA ALA A 44 0.38 13.76 -13.12
C ALA A 44 0.59 15.19 -13.65
N LYS A 45 -0.39 16.05 -13.41
CA LYS A 45 -0.40 17.48 -13.75
C LYS A 45 0.24 18.31 -12.65
N SER A 46 -0.02 17.95 -11.40
CA SER A 46 0.50 18.61 -10.21
C SER A 46 0.68 17.61 -9.05
N MET A 47 1.42 18.03 -8.03
CA MET A 47 1.61 17.29 -6.79
C MET A 47 1.45 18.25 -5.62
N GLN A 48 0.62 17.87 -4.65
CA GLN A 48 0.41 18.59 -3.40
C GLN A 48 0.90 17.73 -2.23
N ARG A 49 1.46 18.36 -1.21
CA ARG A 49 1.96 17.68 -0.02
C ARG A 49 1.21 18.17 1.22
N GLU A 50 0.70 17.22 2.00
CA GLU A 50 0.20 17.45 3.35
C GLU A 50 0.93 16.51 4.32
N SER A 51 1.91 17.05 5.05
CA SER A 51 2.78 16.26 5.94
C SER A 51 3.48 15.10 5.20
N ASN A 52 3.05 13.86 5.43
CA ASN A 52 3.57 12.62 4.82
C ASN A 52 2.69 12.09 3.67
N LEU A 53 1.61 12.80 3.31
CA LEU A 53 0.72 12.46 2.21
C LEU A 53 1.07 13.33 0.99
N PHE A 54 1.24 12.68 -0.15
CA PHE A 54 1.47 13.31 -1.44
C PHE A 54 0.31 12.99 -2.36
N HIS A 55 -0.46 14.01 -2.71
CA HIS A 55 -1.57 13.91 -3.63
C HIS A 55 -1.11 14.32 -5.04
N TYR A 56 -1.25 13.43 -6.00
CA TYR A 56 -0.98 13.68 -7.42
C TYR A 56 -2.28 13.82 -8.18
N ASP A 57 -2.50 15.00 -8.78
CA ASP A 57 -3.57 15.24 -9.74
C ASP A 57 -3.21 14.54 -11.06
N GLY A 58 -3.86 13.41 -11.34
CA GLY A 58 -3.54 12.58 -12.50
C GLY A 58 -3.87 13.24 -13.83
N GLN A 59 -3.21 12.80 -14.90
CA GLN A 59 -3.55 13.32 -16.23
C GLN A 59 -4.87 12.76 -16.80
N CYS A 60 -5.26 11.57 -16.33
CA CYS A 60 -6.51 10.90 -16.68
C CYS A 60 -7.52 10.99 -15.52
N LEU A 61 -8.49 10.06 -15.47
CA LEU A 61 -9.55 10.00 -14.46
C LEU A 61 -9.12 9.50 -13.07
N VAL A 62 -7.84 9.15 -12.91
CA VAL A 62 -7.30 8.54 -11.70
C VAL A 62 -6.21 9.45 -11.13
N ASP A 63 -6.38 9.83 -9.87
CA ASP A 63 -5.37 10.45 -9.04
C ASP A 63 -4.54 9.39 -8.30
N MET A 64 -3.41 9.80 -7.74
CA MET A 64 -2.61 8.95 -6.86
C MET A 64 -2.36 9.66 -5.54
N ASP A 65 -2.69 8.98 -4.45
CA ASP A 65 -2.28 9.36 -3.11
C ASP A 65 -1.13 8.45 -2.66
N VAL A 66 -0.01 9.07 -2.26
CA VAL A 66 1.16 8.37 -1.71
C VAL A 66 1.34 8.76 -0.27
N PHE A 67 1.08 7.83 0.65
CA PHE A 67 1.38 8.02 2.06
C PHE A 67 2.73 7.41 2.41
N VAL A 68 3.64 8.21 2.98
CA VAL A 68 4.96 7.77 3.42
C VAL A 68 4.97 7.47 4.91
N ASN A 69 5.14 6.20 5.27
CA ASN A 69 5.14 5.76 6.67
C ASN A 69 6.47 6.03 7.36
N THR A 70 6.71 7.29 7.74
CA THR A 70 7.91 7.71 8.46
C THR A 70 7.56 8.53 9.70
N SER A 71 8.34 8.38 10.77
CA SER A 71 8.25 9.22 11.98
C SER A 71 9.03 10.53 11.85
N THR A 72 9.91 10.62 10.86
CA THR A 72 10.84 11.73 10.72
C THR A 72 10.38 12.63 9.59
N THR A 73 10.29 13.93 9.86
CA THR A 73 10.12 14.94 8.82
C THR A 73 11.28 14.84 7.84
N PHE A 74 10.97 14.78 6.55
CA PHE A 74 11.95 14.75 5.48
C PHE A 74 11.59 15.76 4.42
N GLU A 75 12.59 16.28 3.71
CA GLU A 75 12.36 17.04 2.49
C GLU A 75 12.55 16.12 1.28
N PRO A 76 11.49 15.85 0.51
CA PRO A 76 11.60 15.06 -0.70
C PRO A 76 12.31 15.87 -1.79
N ASN A 77 13.02 15.17 -2.65
CA ASN A 77 13.44 15.73 -3.93
C ASN A 77 12.31 15.50 -4.95
N THR A 78 11.92 16.55 -5.65
CA THR A 78 10.87 16.50 -6.67
C THR A 78 11.43 16.93 -8.02
N ASP A 79 10.97 16.30 -9.09
CA ASP A 79 11.38 16.61 -10.45
C ASP A 79 10.21 16.37 -11.41
N LYS A 80 10.35 16.85 -12.64
CA LYS A 80 9.34 16.75 -13.69
C LYS A 80 10.00 16.35 -15.00
N TYR A 81 9.52 15.27 -15.61
CA TYR A 81 10.00 14.83 -16.91
C TYR A 81 8.82 14.44 -17.80
N GLY A 82 8.81 14.90 -19.05
CA GLY A 82 7.82 14.48 -20.02
C GLY A 82 8.23 14.85 -21.43
N PRO A 83 8.03 13.97 -22.43
CA PRO A 83 8.21 14.37 -23.81
C PRO A 83 7.10 15.35 -24.22
N THR A 84 7.46 16.42 -24.92
CA THR A 84 6.47 17.12 -25.75
C THR A 84 6.36 16.32 -27.05
N GLN A 85 5.40 15.38 -27.16
CA GLN A 85 5.21 14.67 -28.43
C GLN A 85 4.63 15.64 -29.48
N GLU A 86 5.21 15.64 -30.67
CA GLU A 86 4.58 16.21 -31.86
C GLU A 86 3.24 15.51 -32.14
N PRO A 87 2.26 16.16 -32.77
CA PRO A 87 0.91 15.63 -32.96
C PRO A 87 0.93 14.35 -33.81
N TYR A 88 1.11 13.20 -33.18
CA TYR A 88 0.90 11.90 -33.76
C TYR A 88 -0.56 11.52 -33.50
N ARG A 89 -1.42 11.68 -34.52
CA ARG A 89 -2.72 11.01 -34.59
C ARG A 89 -2.46 9.50 -34.67
N ARG A 90 -2.23 8.84 -33.53
CA ARG A 90 -2.38 7.38 -33.47
C ARG A 90 -3.88 7.06 -33.63
N LEU A 91 -4.18 6.04 -34.41
CA LEU A 91 -5.55 5.56 -34.67
C LEU A 91 -6.24 5.00 -33.40
N MET A 92 -5.53 4.92 -32.28
CA MET A 92 -6.01 4.39 -30.98
C MET A 92 -5.39 5.23 -29.85
N GLY A 93 -6.19 5.59 -28.84
CA GLY A 93 -5.71 6.27 -27.62
C GLY A 93 -5.88 7.78 -27.56
N PHE A 94 -6.54 8.40 -28.56
CA PHE A 94 -6.84 9.83 -28.55
C PHE A 94 -8.27 10.05 -28.04
N ASP A 95 -8.41 10.30 -26.74
CA ASP A 95 -9.66 10.82 -26.18
C ASP A 95 -9.56 12.35 -26.07
N PRO A 96 -10.35 13.11 -26.86
CA PRO A 96 -10.38 14.57 -26.79
C PRO A 96 -10.69 15.11 -25.39
N GLN A 97 -11.31 14.32 -24.51
CA GLN A 97 -11.54 14.67 -23.12
C GLN A 97 -10.22 14.92 -22.36
N PHE A 98 -9.18 14.14 -22.64
CA PHE A 98 -7.87 14.24 -21.96
C PHE A 98 -6.83 15.01 -22.79
N HIS A 99 -7.02 15.10 -24.11
CA HIS A 99 -6.11 15.75 -25.05
C HIS A 99 -6.83 16.73 -25.99
N PRO A 100 -7.42 17.83 -25.48
CA PRO A 100 -8.26 18.72 -26.28
C PRO A 100 -7.52 19.44 -27.41
N ASP A 101 -6.20 19.58 -27.31
CA ASP A 101 -5.35 20.28 -28.28
C ASP A 101 -4.69 19.35 -29.32
N GLY A 102 -5.03 18.06 -29.34
CA GLY A 102 -4.39 17.12 -30.26
C GLY A 102 -3.06 16.56 -29.77
N LYS A 103 -2.55 17.01 -28.61
CA LYS A 103 -1.20 16.69 -28.14
C LYS A 103 -1.24 15.76 -26.95
N LEU A 104 -0.60 14.60 -27.11
CA LEU A 104 -0.30 13.71 -25.99
C LEU A 104 0.87 14.34 -25.22
N GLN A 105 0.58 14.80 -24.01
CA GLN A 105 1.61 15.13 -23.02
C GLN A 105 1.64 14.02 -21.99
N GLU A 106 2.78 13.37 -21.82
CA GLU A 106 2.99 12.33 -20.81
C GLU A 106 3.97 12.84 -19.74
N THR A 107 3.54 13.86 -19.01
CA THR A 107 4.37 14.43 -17.95
C THR A 107 4.38 13.52 -16.73
N GLN A 108 5.54 13.21 -16.20
CA GLN A 108 5.70 12.49 -14.95
C GLN A 108 6.28 13.41 -13.88
N LEU A 109 5.76 13.29 -12.67
CA LEU A 109 6.26 13.98 -11.48
C LEU A 109 6.95 12.96 -10.56
N LEU A 110 8.16 13.29 -10.13
CA LEU A 110 8.98 12.48 -9.22
C LEU A 110 8.70 12.85 -7.76
N LEU A 111 8.53 11.83 -6.93
CA LEU A 111 8.83 11.85 -5.50
C LEU A 111 10.06 10.98 -5.23
N ARG A 112 11.15 11.62 -4.81
CA ARG A 112 12.36 10.95 -4.36
C ARG A 112 12.52 11.14 -2.86
N ILE A 113 12.59 10.02 -2.15
CA ILE A 113 12.81 9.97 -0.71
C ILE A 113 14.18 9.36 -0.48
N GLN A 114 15.02 10.02 0.31
CA GLN A 114 16.34 9.52 0.67
C GLN A 114 16.35 9.10 2.14
N GLN A 115 17.02 8.00 2.44
CA GLN A 115 17.22 7.49 3.79
C GLN A 115 18.70 7.19 4.04
N PRO A 116 19.18 7.32 5.28
CA PRO A 116 20.54 6.93 5.63
C PRO A 116 20.71 5.39 5.50
N PRO A 117 21.96 4.89 5.51
CA PRO A 117 22.22 3.47 5.34
C PRO A 117 21.40 2.59 6.28
N GLY A 118 20.78 1.54 5.73
CA GLY A 118 20.03 0.54 6.49
C GLY A 118 18.61 0.94 6.88
N ARG A 119 18.19 2.18 6.66
CA ARG A 119 16.80 2.59 6.85
C ARG A 119 15.98 2.23 5.62
N GLY A 120 14.84 1.58 5.85
CA GLY A 120 13.92 1.17 4.80
C GLY A 120 12.84 2.21 4.48
N TYR A 121 11.98 1.89 3.51
CA TYR A 121 10.83 2.70 3.12
C TYR A 121 9.55 1.89 3.27
N MET A 122 8.49 2.49 3.80
CA MET A 122 7.16 1.89 3.74
C MET A 122 6.19 2.94 3.20
N VAL A 123 5.49 2.61 2.11
CA VAL A 123 4.59 3.54 1.42
C VAL A 123 3.27 2.87 1.07
N VAL A 124 2.18 3.63 1.14
CA VAL A 124 0.89 3.25 0.57
C VAL A 124 0.74 3.96 -0.77
N LEU A 125 0.43 3.20 -1.83
CA LEU A 125 0.15 3.71 -3.17
C LEU A 125 -1.35 3.51 -3.43
N TYR A 126 -2.13 4.57 -3.26
CA TYR A 126 -3.58 4.56 -3.33
C TYR A 126 -4.05 5.27 -4.61
N PRO A 127 -4.33 4.53 -5.70
CA PRO A 127 -5.01 5.12 -6.85
C PRO A 127 -6.45 5.42 -6.46
N ARG A 128 -6.94 6.61 -6.80
CA ARG A 128 -8.34 6.99 -6.56
C ARG A 128 -8.98 7.60 -7.79
N LEU A 129 -10.25 7.29 -8.05
CA LEU A 129 -11.01 8.00 -9.07
C LEU A 129 -11.17 9.48 -8.67
N LYS A 130 -11.06 10.38 -9.65
CA LYS A 130 -11.30 11.82 -9.43
C LYS A 130 -12.72 12.12 -8.99
N GLU A 131 -13.67 11.36 -9.53
CA GLU A 131 -15.09 11.50 -9.25
C GLU A 131 -15.62 10.26 -8.54
N GLY A 132 -16.44 10.47 -7.51
CA GLY A 132 -17.18 9.39 -6.85
C GLY A 132 -16.40 8.57 -5.82
N GLU A 133 -15.10 8.81 -5.63
CA GLU A 133 -14.28 8.14 -4.62
C GLU A 133 -13.76 9.15 -3.56
N PRO A 134 -14.27 9.10 -2.32
CA PRO A 134 -13.71 9.89 -1.23
C PRO A 134 -12.24 9.52 -0.93
N PRO A 135 -11.40 10.47 -0.49
CA PRO A 135 -10.02 10.17 -0.12
C PRO A 135 -9.98 9.21 1.08
N ALA A 136 -9.02 8.30 1.07
CA ALA A 136 -8.70 7.48 2.23
C ALA A 136 -7.92 8.30 3.27
N THR A 137 -8.02 7.91 4.53
CA THR A 137 -7.14 8.43 5.59
C THR A 137 -6.04 7.42 5.89
N PHE A 138 -4.86 7.93 6.21
CA PHE A 138 -3.69 7.10 6.47
C PHE A 138 -3.11 7.47 7.83
N ALA A 139 -2.77 6.45 8.62
CA ALA A 139 -2.10 6.65 9.89
C ALA A 139 -0.90 5.71 10.02
N ARG A 140 0.21 6.28 10.48
CA ARG A 140 1.35 5.51 10.96
C ARG A 140 1.02 4.96 12.34
N LEU A 141 1.10 3.64 12.51
CA LEU A 141 1.02 2.99 13.83
C LEU A 141 2.40 2.57 14.33
N SER A 142 3.29 2.15 13.43
CA SER A 142 4.70 1.87 13.73
C SER A 142 5.55 1.95 12.46
N GLU A 143 6.84 1.60 12.52
CA GLU A 143 7.69 1.52 11.32
C GLU A 143 7.19 0.48 10.29
N ASN A 144 6.60 -0.62 10.76
CA ASN A 144 6.20 -1.76 9.92
C ASN A 144 4.68 -1.91 9.80
N VAL A 145 3.91 -0.93 10.31
CA VAL A 145 2.44 -1.00 10.36
C VAL A 145 1.82 0.34 9.96
N VAL A 146 0.93 0.26 8.96
CA VAL A 146 0.07 1.37 8.52
C VAL A 146 -1.40 1.00 8.71
N LYS A 147 -2.19 1.98 9.12
CA LYS A 147 -3.66 1.92 9.10
C LYS A 147 -4.18 2.75 7.94
N VAL A 148 -5.07 2.17 7.15
CA VAL A 148 -5.75 2.83 6.03
C VAL A 148 -7.25 2.77 6.28
N GLU A 149 -7.92 3.91 6.37
CA GLU A 149 -9.37 3.96 6.51
C GLU A 149 -9.98 4.45 5.21
N THR A 150 -10.91 3.66 4.70
CA THR A 150 -11.65 3.90 3.47
C THR A 150 -13.14 4.02 3.80
N PRO A 151 -13.98 4.42 2.82
CA PRO A 151 -15.43 4.40 3.02
C PRO A 151 -15.99 3.02 3.38
N VAL A 152 -15.33 1.94 2.96
CA VAL A 152 -15.85 0.56 3.10
C VAL A 152 -15.12 -0.27 4.16
N SER A 153 -13.93 0.14 4.60
CA SER A 153 -13.15 -0.61 5.58
C SER A 153 -12.15 0.21 6.39
N THR A 154 -11.66 -0.40 7.47
CA THR A 154 -10.42 -0.01 8.15
C THR A 154 -9.44 -1.17 8.01
N ASP A 155 -8.32 -0.90 7.35
CA ASP A 155 -7.30 -1.90 7.04
C ASP A 155 -6.03 -1.63 7.85
N TYR A 156 -5.45 -2.69 8.39
CA TYR A 156 -4.13 -2.73 8.97
C TYR A 156 -3.24 -3.54 8.03
N ALA A 157 -2.11 -2.96 7.61
CA ALA A 157 -1.13 -3.65 6.79
C ALA A 157 0.20 -3.74 7.54
N PHE A 158 0.72 -4.96 7.60
CA PHE A 158 1.94 -5.34 8.30
C PHE A 158 2.98 -5.78 7.27
N LEU A 159 4.14 -5.13 7.24
CA LEU A 159 5.24 -5.51 6.34
C LEU A 159 6.60 -5.31 7.01
N SER A 160 7.35 -6.40 7.14
CA SER A 160 8.71 -6.39 7.64
C SER A 160 9.52 -7.55 7.04
N PRO A 161 10.80 -7.35 6.68
CA PRO A 161 11.67 -8.42 6.17
C PRO A 161 11.97 -9.48 7.24
N SER A 162 11.74 -9.15 8.51
CA SER A 162 11.93 -10.03 9.66
C SER A 162 10.68 -10.02 10.56
N ARG A 163 10.46 -11.11 11.29
CA ARG A 163 9.32 -11.26 12.21
C ARG A 163 9.33 -10.15 13.27
N PHE A 164 8.17 -9.56 13.52
CA PHE A 164 7.97 -8.56 14.56
C PHE A 164 6.60 -8.71 15.20
N SER A 165 6.46 -8.14 16.40
CA SER A 165 5.19 -8.10 17.12
C SER A 165 4.62 -6.69 17.13
N PHE A 166 3.30 -6.59 17.05
CA PHE A 166 2.53 -5.37 17.12
C PHE A 166 1.28 -5.62 17.97
N ASN A 167 0.89 -4.64 18.76
CA ASN A 167 -0.34 -4.70 19.54
C ASN A 167 -0.96 -3.30 19.62
N ASP A 168 -2.25 -3.21 19.33
CA ASP A 168 -3.09 -2.06 19.65
C ASP A 168 -4.44 -2.52 20.23
N GLU A 169 -5.39 -1.60 20.39
CA GLU A 169 -6.71 -1.91 20.94
C GLU A 169 -7.49 -2.98 20.14
N LYS A 170 -7.22 -3.14 18.84
CA LYS A 170 -8.00 -4.00 17.93
C LYS A 170 -7.25 -5.20 17.39
N VAL A 171 -5.93 -5.14 17.30
CA VAL A 171 -5.12 -6.17 16.65
C VAL A 171 -3.87 -6.46 17.46
N GLU A 172 -3.73 -7.70 17.90
CA GLU A 172 -2.42 -8.29 18.17
C GLU A 172 -1.94 -9.00 16.92
N PHE A 173 -0.69 -8.75 16.53
CA PHE A 173 -0.03 -9.39 15.41
C PHE A 173 1.38 -9.80 15.81
N ASP A 174 1.78 -11.00 15.41
CA ASP A 174 3.15 -11.44 15.46
C ASP A 174 3.46 -12.22 14.18
N GLY A 175 4.29 -11.65 13.30
CA GLY A 175 4.53 -12.20 11.96
C GLY A 175 5.39 -11.27 11.10
N MET A 176 5.34 -11.44 9.77
CA MET A 176 6.18 -10.72 8.80
C MET A 176 5.37 -9.85 7.82
N ALA A 177 4.48 -10.47 7.05
CA ALA A 177 3.69 -9.78 6.02
C ALA A 177 2.22 -10.25 6.06
N ALA A 178 1.33 -9.33 6.40
CA ALA A 178 -0.08 -9.64 6.63
C ALA A 178 -0.98 -8.42 6.48
N SER A 179 -2.29 -8.66 6.43
CA SER A 179 -3.29 -7.60 6.60
C SER A 179 -4.47 -8.05 7.45
N VAL A 180 -5.09 -7.08 8.13
CA VAL A 180 -6.38 -7.24 8.81
C VAL A 180 -7.32 -6.16 8.29
N ARG A 181 -8.45 -6.55 7.72
CA ARG A 181 -9.46 -5.66 7.18
C ARG A 181 -10.75 -5.78 7.98
N TYR A 182 -11.17 -4.67 8.57
CA TYR A 182 -12.48 -4.50 9.21
C TYR A 182 -13.44 -3.82 8.24
N CYS A 183 -14.32 -4.56 7.59
CA CYS A 183 -15.34 -3.99 6.71
C CYS A 183 -16.46 -3.32 7.51
N ARG A 184 -17.06 -2.24 6.98
CA ARG A 184 -18.21 -1.56 7.61
C ARG A 184 -19.43 -2.47 7.77
N SER A 185 -19.52 -3.56 7.01
CA SER A 185 -20.57 -4.58 7.13
C SER A 185 -20.47 -5.43 8.41
N GLY A 186 -19.37 -5.31 9.17
CA GLY A 186 -19.06 -6.15 10.33
C GLY A 186 -18.19 -7.38 10.00
N LYS A 187 -17.94 -7.63 8.71
CA LYS A 187 -17.02 -8.69 8.27
C LYS A 187 -15.57 -8.30 8.58
N VAL A 188 -14.80 -9.25 9.11
CA VAL A 188 -13.35 -9.10 9.33
C VAL A 188 -12.61 -10.11 8.46
N SER A 189 -11.57 -9.67 7.75
CA SER A 189 -10.70 -10.52 6.94
C SER A 189 -9.28 -10.41 7.44
N VAL A 190 -8.66 -11.54 7.78
CA VAL A 190 -7.27 -11.65 8.21
C VAL A 190 -6.52 -12.43 7.15
N SER A 191 -5.46 -11.84 6.60
CA SER A 191 -4.67 -12.42 5.52
C SER A 191 -3.21 -12.50 5.95
N ASN A 192 -2.59 -13.68 5.83
CA ASN A 192 -1.15 -13.84 5.95
C ASN A 192 -0.56 -14.10 4.57
N ALA A 193 0.50 -13.37 4.21
CA ALA A 193 1.14 -13.52 2.91
C ALA A 193 2.32 -14.50 2.96
N GLU A 194 3.08 -14.52 4.06
CA GLU A 194 4.27 -15.36 4.20
C GLU A 194 4.60 -15.68 5.65
N GLY A 195 5.49 -16.65 5.83
CA GLY A 195 6.03 -17.00 7.15
C GLY A 195 4.98 -17.52 8.13
N ARG A 196 5.39 -17.66 9.40
CA ARG A 196 4.50 -17.96 10.50
C ARG A 196 3.86 -16.69 11.02
N ALA A 197 2.59 -16.74 11.37
CA ALA A 197 1.88 -15.60 11.93
C ALA A 197 0.89 -16.03 13.02
N ARG A 198 0.77 -15.18 14.05
CA ARG A 198 -0.25 -15.22 15.10
C ARG A 198 -1.01 -13.89 15.09
N PHE A 199 -2.33 -13.97 15.19
CA PHE A 199 -3.22 -12.82 15.31
C PHE A 199 -4.17 -13.01 16.48
N VAL A 200 -4.47 -11.92 17.20
CA VAL A 200 -5.70 -11.82 17.99
C VAL A 200 -6.51 -10.67 17.42
N VAL A 201 -7.65 -11.03 16.82
CA VAL A 201 -8.49 -10.10 16.04
C VAL A 201 -9.94 -10.38 16.39
N ALA A 202 -10.69 -9.35 16.77
CA ALA A 202 -12.09 -9.48 17.19
C ALA A 202 -12.32 -10.56 18.27
N GLY A 203 -11.36 -10.74 19.18
CA GLY A 203 -11.41 -11.76 20.24
C GLY A 203 -11.03 -13.17 19.80
N THR A 204 -10.75 -13.39 18.51
CA THR A 204 -10.39 -14.71 17.97
C THR A 204 -8.88 -14.84 17.80
N LEU A 205 -8.32 -15.96 18.27
CA LEU A 205 -6.91 -16.33 18.04
C LEU A 205 -6.79 -17.06 16.68
N ILE A 206 -5.92 -16.56 15.82
CA ILE A 206 -5.64 -17.16 14.51
C ILE A 206 -4.14 -17.42 14.42
N GLU A 207 -3.75 -18.65 14.15
CA GLU A 207 -2.35 -19.05 14.03
C GLU A 207 -2.13 -19.88 12.77
N GLY A 208 -1.05 -19.61 12.04
CA GLY A 208 -0.78 -20.33 10.81
C GLY A 208 0.60 -20.08 10.25
N SER A 209 0.85 -20.69 9.09
CA SER A 209 2.08 -20.53 8.33
C SER A 209 1.79 -20.55 6.84
N GLY A 210 2.55 -19.77 6.07
CA GLY A 210 2.35 -19.62 4.63
C GLY A 210 1.13 -18.74 4.30
N GLY A 211 0.73 -18.77 3.03
CA GLY A 211 -0.40 -17.97 2.56
C GLY A 211 -1.73 -18.46 3.12
N PHE A 212 -2.48 -17.62 3.81
CA PHE A 212 -3.85 -17.96 4.21
C PHE A 212 -4.73 -16.73 4.37
N VAL A 213 -6.05 -16.95 4.31
CA VAL A 213 -7.09 -15.96 4.63
C VAL A 213 -8.09 -16.61 5.59
N VAL A 214 -8.43 -15.89 6.65
CA VAL A 214 -9.53 -16.20 7.57
C VAL A 214 -10.53 -15.07 7.50
N THR A 215 -11.80 -15.41 7.32
CA THR A 215 -12.91 -14.45 7.40
C THR A 215 -13.77 -14.74 8.61
N LEU A 216 -14.05 -13.71 9.40
CA LEU A 216 -15.00 -13.71 10.49
C LEU A 216 -16.22 -12.89 10.06
N ASP A 217 -17.41 -13.49 10.04
CA ASP A 217 -18.64 -12.83 9.62
C ASP A 217 -19.84 -13.35 10.43
N ARG A 218 -20.37 -12.54 11.34
CA ARG A 218 -21.56 -12.86 12.17
C ARG A 218 -21.49 -14.25 12.84
N GLY A 219 -20.35 -14.56 13.44
CA GLY A 219 -20.12 -15.85 14.11
C GLY A 219 -19.81 -17.03 13.17
N LYS A 220 -19.73 -16.81 11.85
CA LYS A 220 -19.15 -17.77 10.91
C LYS A 220 -17.67 -17.48 10.69
N VAL A 221 -16.89 -18.55 10.75
CA VAL A 221 -15.48 -18.55 10.39
C VAL A 221 -15.30 -19.32 9.08
N SER A 222 -14.68 -18.69 8.08
CA SER A 222 -14.18 -19.39 6.90
C SER A 222 -12.66 -19.26 6.80
N LYS A 223 -12.01 -20.29 6.25
CA LYS A 223 -10.56 -20.41 6.18
C LYS A 223 -10.18 -20.85 4.77
N GLN A 224 -9.14 -20.26 4.22
CA GLN A 224 -8.57 -20.64 2.93
C GLN A 224 -7.04 -20.56 3.04
N THR A 225 -6.34 -21.58 2.56
CA THR A 225 -4.88 -21.60 2.47
C THR A 225 -4.43 -21.52 1.01
N TYR A 226 -3.23 -21.01 0.79
CA TYR A 226 -2.63 -20.80 -0.52
C TYR A 226 -1.20 -21.33 -0.52
N GLY A 227 -0.91 -22.24 -1.45
CA GLY A 227 0.39 -22.88 -1.58
C GLY A 227 0.51 -24.18 -0.78
N GLU A 228 1.49 -24.98 -1.17
CA GLU A 228 1.78 -26.26 -0.53
C GLU A 228 2.34 -26.03 0.89
N GLY A 229 1.85 -26.80 1.86
CA GLY A 229 2.28 -26.70 3.26
C GLY A 229 1.73 -25.51 4.06
N ALA A 230 0.89 -24.66 3.45
CA ALA A 230 0.21 -23.59 4.16
C ALA A 230 -0.83 -24.14 5.14
N THR A 231 -0.86 -23.61 6.37
CA THR A 231 -1.74 -24.07 7.45
C THR A 231 -2.35 -22.90 8.21
N VAL A 232 -3.56 -23.10 8.74
CA VAL A 232 -4.22 -22.12 9.61
C VAL A 232 -5.13 -22.81 10.63
N LYS A 233 -5.07 -22.35 11.87
CA LYS A 233 -5.92 -22.72 12.99
C LYS A 233 -6.63 -21.47 13.51
N VAL A 234 -7.84 -21.67 14.02
CA VAL A 234 -8.66 -20.59 14.58
C VAL A 234 -9.26 -21.13 15.86
N GLU A 235 -9.08 -20.39 16.95
CA GLU A 235 -9.56 -20.68 18.29
C GLU A 235 -10.43 -19.50 18.76
N GLU A 236 -11.63 -19.81 19.22
CA GLU A 236 -12.63 -18.86 19.72
C GLU A 236 -12.60 -18.76 21.25
#